data_AF-A0A2T1DR10-F1
#
_entry.id   AF-A0A2T1DR10-F1
#
_cell.length_a   1.000
_cell.length_b   1.000
_cell.length_c   1.000
_cell.angle_alpha   90.00
_cell.angle_beta   90.00
_cell.angle_gamma   90.00
#
_symmetry.space_group_name_H-M   'P 1'
#
loop_
_entity.id
_entity.type
_entity.pdbx_description
1 polymer ?
#
loop_
_entity_poly.entity_id
_entity_poly.type
_entity_poly.pdbx_seq_one_letter_code
_entity_poly.pdbx_strand_id
1 'polypeptide(L)'
;CHNIDGILTRDIAFTVAQIDAEAAKTVLEKSAVEFGWGEVAVDTEIAKVSVVGSGMVAHPGVAAKMFEALSQHKINIQMIATSEIKISCVMDEAQGVTALKAIHAAFELSGSEKVQVPA
;
A
#
# COMPACT_ATOMS: atom_id res chain seq x y z
N CYS A 1 -16.72 -2.87 5.82
CA CYS A 1 -18.11 -2.53 6.21
C CYS A 1 -18.43 -3.31 7.45
N HIS A 2 -18.43 -2.63 8.59
CA HIS A 2 -18.75 -3.24 9.87
C HIS A 2 -20.17 -2.83 10.28
N ASN A 3 -20.83 -3.71 11.04
CA ASN A 3 -22.09 -3.38 11.69
C ASN A 3 -21.76 -3.00 13.13
N ILE A 4 -21.92 -1.73 13.46
CA ILE A 4 -21.69 -1.21 14.81
C ILE A 4 -23.05 -0.75 15.33
N ASP A 5 -23.55 -1.44 16.36
CA ASP A 5 -24.85 -1.15 17.01
C ASP A 5 -26.06 -1.06 16.05
N GLY A 6 -26.06 -1.86 14.98
CA GLY A 6 -27.14 -1.89 13.98
C GLY A 6 -26.98 -0.89 12.85
N ILE A 7 -25.90 -0.09 12.85
CA ILE A 7 -25.58 0.88 11.81
C ILE A 7 -24.48 0.31 10.91
N LEU A 8 -24.73 0.33 9.60
CA LEU A 8 -23.75 -0.12 8.61
C LEU A 8 -22.71 0.99 8.39
N THR A 9 -21.47 0.75 8.82
CA THR A 9 -20.38 1.72 8.73
C THR A 9 -19.39 1.36 7.62
N ARG A 10 -18.64 2.37 7.18
CA ARG A 10 -17.53 2.21 6.24
C ARG A 10 -16.23 2.51 6.96
N ASP A 11 -15.21 1.74 6.63
CA ASP A 11 -13.88 1.90 7.19
C ASP A 11 -13.12 2.94 6.36
N ILE A 12 -12.39 3.82 7.04
CA ILE A 12 -11.50 4.79 6.42
C ILE A 12 -10.08 4.44 6.85
N ALA A 13 -9.23 4.13 5.88
CA ALA A 13 -7.81 3.92 6.12
C ALA A 13 -7.00 5.04 5.45
N PHE A 14 -5.97 5.51 6.15
CA PHE A 14 -5.04 6.50 5.66
C PHE A 14 -3.67 6.27 6.29
N THR A 15 -2.64 6.87 5.70
CA THR A 15 -1.25 6.74 6.16
C THR A 15 -0.71 8.09 6.59
N VAL A 16 0.03 8.13 7.69
CA VAL A 16 0.82 9.28 8.17
C VAL A 16 2.28 8.90 8.27
N ALA A 17 3.16 9.86 8.55
CA ALA A 17 4.53 9.53 8.93
C ALA A 17 4.52 8.75 10.25
N GLN A 18 5.43 7.79 10.42
CA GLN A 18 5.46 6.93 11.61
C GLN A 18 5.61 7.74 12.91
N ILE A 19 6.37 8.84 12.88
CA ILE A 19 6.54 9.76 14.01
C ILE A 19 5.23 10.42 14.46
N ASP A 20 4.25 10.53 13.56
CA ASP A 20 2.96 11.16 13.82
C ASP A 20 1.87 10.13 14.18
N ALA A 21 2.18 8.82 14.15
CA ALA A 21 1.18 7.76 14.31
C ALA A 21 0.46 7.83 15.67
N GLU A 22 1.20 7.99 16.76
CA GLU A 22 0.63 8.11 18.12
C GLU A 22 -0.20 9.38 18.30
N ALA A 23 0.28 10.50 17.73
CA ALA A 23 -0.45 11.77 17.77
C ALA A 23 -1.77 11.67 16.99
N ALA A 24 -1.74 11.10 15.78
CA ALA A 24 -2.92 10.86 14.96
C ALA A 24 -3.93 9.94 15.66
N LYS A 25 -3.45 8.83 16.25
CA LYS A 25 -4.27 7.90 17.03
C LYS A 25 -5.01 8.62 18.16
N THR A 26 -4.28 9.39 18.97
CA THR A 26 -4.85 10.12 20.11
C THR A 26 -5.94 11.12 19.68
N VAL A 27 -5.75 11.82 18.57
CA VAL A 27 -6.74 12.78 18.03
C VAL A 27 -7.98 12.05 17.52
N LEU A 28 -7.79 10.92 16.84
CA LEU A 28 -8.88 10.12 16.32
C LEU A 28 -9.69 9.43 17.41
N GLU A 29 -9.05 8.87 18.44
CA GLU A 29 -9.76 8.25 19.57
C GLU A 29 -10.62 9.27 20.34
N LYS A 30 -10.11 10.49 20.52
CA LYS A 30 -10.91 11.58 21.13
C LYS A 30 -12.10 11.97 20.26
N SER A 31 -11.88 12.11 18.96
CA SER A 31 -12.95 12.37 17.99
C SER A 31 -13.94 11.21 17.91
N ALA A 32 -13.48 9.97 18.09
CA ALA A 32 -14.30 8.76 18.05
C ALA A 32 -15.41 8.81 19.11
N VAL A 33 -15.05 9.26 20.32
CA VAL A 33 -16.00 9.50 21.42
C VAL A 33 -17.02 10.60 21.08
N GLU A 34 -16.60 11.64 20.37
CA GLU A 34 -17.47 12.77 20.00
C GLU A 34 -18.51 12.40 18.93
N PHE A 35 -18.12 11.72 17.86
CA PHE A 35 -19.04 11.42 16.74
C PHE A 35 -19.55 9.97 16.69
N GLY A 36 -19.18 9.10 17.64
CA GLY A 36 -19.73 7.74 17.76
C GLY A 36 -19.34 6.78 16.61
N TRP A 37 -18.17 7.00 16.03
CA TRP A 37 -17.53 6.19 14.99
C TRP A 37 -16.61 5.15 15.66
N GLY A 38 -16.42 4.01 14.97
CA GLY A 38 -15.91 2.76 15.54
C GLY A 38 -14.45 2.75 15.98
N GLU A 39 -13.88 1.54 16.03
CA GLU A 39 -12.49 1.30 16.45
C GLU A 39 -11.46 2.07 15.62
N VAL A 40 -10.45 2.63 16.29
CA VAL A 40 -9.28 3.26 15.68
C VAL A 40 -8.09 2.31 15.82
N ALA A 41 -7.71 1.64 14.73
CA ALA A 41 -6.53 0.77 14.67
C ALA A 41 -5.36 1.48 13.98
N VAL A 42 -4.15 1.24 14.48
CA VAL A 42 -2.91 1.75 13.89
C VAL A 42 -1.95 0.59 13.69
N ASP A 43 -1.39 0.51 12.50
CA ASP A 43 -0.32 -0.40 12.14
C ASP A 43 0.89 0.43 11.67
N THR A 44 2.00 0.28 12.38
CA THR A 44 3.26 0.97 12.07
C THR A 44 4.22 0.13 11.22
N GLU A 45 3.96 -1.17 11.06
CA GLU A 45 4.84 -2.13 10.40
C GLU A 45 4.40 -2.37 8.95
N ILE A 46 4.22 -1.27 8.21
CA ILE A 46 3.77 -1.29 6.83
C ILE A 46 4.77 -0.70 5.85
N ALA A 47 4.85 -1.28 4.65
CA ALA A 47 5.53 -0.72 3.49
C ALA A 47 4.52 -0.32 2.41
N LYS A 48 4.77 0.82 1.75
CA LYS A 48 4.01 1.27 0.58
C LYS A 48 4.88 1.23 -0.67
N VAL A 49 4.48 0.42 -1.65
CA VAL A 49 5.16 0.33 -2.95
C VAL A 49 4.22 0.82 -4.05
N SER A 50 4.73 1.66 -4.94
CA SER A 50 3.94 2.26 -6.01
C SER A 50 4.56 2.01 -7.38
N VAL A 51 3.72 1.67 -8.35
CA VAL A 51 4.04 1.73 -9.79
C VAL A 51 3.50 3.04 -10.33
N VAL A 52 4.31 3.77 -11.10
CA VAL A 52 3.94 5.07 -11.68
C VAL A 52 4.22 5.07 -13.18
N GLY A 53 3.25 5.52 -14.00
CA GLY A 53 3.42 5.66 -15.43
C GLY A 53 2.25 6.39 -16.10
N SER A 54 2.55 7.30 -17.03
CA SER A 54 1.54 8.07 -17.77
C SER A 54 0.68 7.22 -18.71
N GLY A 55 1.17 6.05 -19.11
CA GLY A 55 0.48 5.14 -20.04
C GLY A 55 -0.48 4.14 -19.39
N MET A 56 -0.68 4.17 -18.06
CA MET A 56 -1.42 3.12 -17.35
C MET A 56 -2.89 3.01 -17.76
N VAL A 57 -3.56 4.14 -18.02
CA VAL A 57 -4.97 4.14 -18.51
C VAL A 57 -5.10 3.50 -19.89
N ALA A 58 -4.12 3.71 -20.77
CA ALA A 58 -4.14 3.21 -22.14
C ALA A 58 -3.68 1.74 -22.27
N HIS A 59 -3.08 1.16 -21.22
CA HIS A 59 -2.56 -0.20 -21.22
C HIS A 59 -3.25 -1.04 -20.14
N PRO A 60 -4.38 -1.68 -20.47
CA PRO A 60 -5.00 -2.65 -19.59
C PRO A 60 -4.00 -3.74 -19.17
N GLY A 61 -4.07 -4.18 -17.91
CA GLY A 61 -3.23 -5.26 -17.40
C GLY A 61 -2.01 -4.82 -16.58
N VAL A 62 -1.70 -3.52 -16.48
CA VAL A 62 -0.62 -3.04 -15.59
C VAL A 62 -0.86 -3.46 -14.13
N ALA A 63 -2.09 -3.28 -13.62
CA ALA A 63 -2.45 -3.71 -12.28
C ALA A 63 -2.34 -5.22 -12.11
N ALA A 64 -2.85 -6.00 -13.08
CA ALA A 64 -2.79 -7.45 -13.05
C ALA A 64 -1.34 -7.96 -13.00
N LYS A 65 -0.45 -7.38 -13.83
CA LYS A 65 0.98 -7.70 -13.84
C LYS A 65 1.66 -7.39 -12.50
N MET A 66 1.32 -6.26 -11.87
CA MET A 66 1.82 -5.89 -10.54
C MET A 66 1.35 -6.91 -9.48
N PHE A 67 0.07 -7.25 -9.46
CA PHE A 67 -0.49 -8.18 -8.45
C PHE A 67 -0.01 -9.61 -8.65
N GLU A 68 0.16 -10.04 -9.89
CA GLU A 68 0.75 -11.34 -10.22
C GLU A 68 2.19 -11.45 -9.69
N ALA A 69 3.02 -10.41 -9.92
CA ALA A 69 4.38 -10.37 -9.40
C ALA A 69 4.43 -10.47 -7.87
N LEU A 70 3.55 -9.75 -7.16
CA LEU A 70 3.45 -9.84 -5.70
C LEU A 70 2.99 -11.23 -5.23
N SER A 71 1.99 -11.80 -5.91
CA SER A 71 1.43 -13.12 -5.60
C SER A 71 2.45 -14.25 -5.77
N GLN A 72 3.28 -14.22 -6.82
CA GLN A 72 4.35 -15.21 -7.03
C GLN A 72 5.36 -15.25 -5.88
N HIS A 73 5.57 -14.12 -5.21
CA HIS A 73 6.41 -14.00 -4.03
C HIS A 73 5.66 -14.19 -2.69
N LYS A 74 4.38 -14.59 -2.73
CA LYS A 74 3.50 -14.75 -1.56
C LYS A 74 3.41 -13.50 -0.69
N ILE A 75 3.39 -12.33 -1.33
CA ILE A 75 3.27 -11.04 -0.65
C ILE A 75 1.78 -10.71 -0.53
N ASN A 76 1.30 -10.51 0.69
CA ASN A 76 -0.09 -10.15 0.95
C ASN A 76 -0.29 -8.65 0.75
N ILE A 77 -1.33 -8.28 0.00
CA ILE A 77 -1.70 -6.87 -0.21
C ILE A 77 -2.76 -6.49 0.82
N GLN A 78 -2.43 -5.58 1.72
CA GLN A 78 -3.33 -5.11 2.77
C GLN A 78 -4.26 -3.99 2.27
N MET A 79 -3.73 -3.06 1.47
CA MET A 79 -4.52 -1.97 0.87
C MET A 79 -4.06 -1.67 -0.56
N ILE A 80 -5.01 -1.25 -1.41
CA ILE A 80 -4.76 -0.80 -2.77
C ILE A 80 -5.35 0.60 -2.93
N ALA A 81 -4.54 1.54 -3.42
CA ALA A 81 -4.98 2.86 -3.83
C ALA A 81 -4.49 3.15 -5.25
N THR A 82 -5.37 3.64 -6.11
CA THR A 82 -5.05 3.86 -7.53
C THR A 82 -5.45 5.27 -8.00
N SER A 83 -4.69 5.80 -8.96
CA SER A 83 -5.04 6.93 -9.82
C SER A 83 -4.80 6.54 -11.27
N GLU A 84 -5.02 7.45 -12.21
CA GLU A 84 -4.78 7.24 -13.64
C GLU A 84 -3.32 6.88 -13.97
N ILE A 85 -2.37 7.33 -13.14
CA ILE A 85 -0.93 7.18 -13.39
C ILE A 85 -0.19 6.43 -12.30
N LYS A 86 -0.88 5.95 -11.25
CA LYS A 86 -0.24 5.36 -10.08
C LYS A 86 -1.09 4.26 -9.47
N ILE A 87 -0.50 3.10 -9.22
CA ILE A 87 -1.07 2.09 -8.32
C ILE A 87 -0.15 1.99 -7.12
N SER A 88 -0.70 2.10 -5.92
CA SER A 88 0.02 1.95 -4.65
C SER A 88 -0.56 0.77 -3.88
N CYS A 89 0.31 -0.12 -3.44
CA CYS A 89 -0.05 -1.22 -2.56
C CYS A 89 0.61 -1.00 -1.20
N VAL A 90 -0.14 -1.26 -0.13
CA VAL A 90 0.39 -1.38 1.22
C VAL A 90 0.48 -2.86 1.58
N MET A 91 1.59 -3.23 2.19
CA MET A 91 1.91 -4.59 2.62
C MET A 91 2.72 -4.54 3.92
N ASP A 92 3.03 -5.71 4.46
CA ASP A 92 3.93 -5.86 5.60
C ASP A 92 5.31 -5.23 5.31
N GLU A 93 5.85 -4.49 6.28
CA GLU A 93 7.13 -3.78 6.15
C GLU A 93 8.28 -4.72 5.75
N ALA A 94 8.33 -5.92 6.32
CA ALA A 94 9.39 -6.89 6.04
C ALA A 94 9.36 -7.38 4.58
N GLN A 95 8.21 -7.27 3.91
CA GLN A 95 8.05 -7.64 2.50
C GLN A 95 8.34 -6.50 1.52
N GLY A 96 8.48 -5.25 1.98
CA GLY A 96 8.55 -4.07 1.12
C GLY A 96 9.70 -4.09 0.11
N VAL A 97 10.92 -4.48 0.53
CA VAL A 97 12.08 -4.57 -0.37
C VAL A 97 11.91 -5.69 -1.39
N THR A 98 11.35 -6.82 -0.98
CA THR A 98 11.08 -7.96 -1.86
C THR A 98 10.02 -7.60 -2.90
N ALA A 99 8.94 -6.93 -2.47
CA ALA A 99 7.90 -6.41 -3.34
C ALA A 99 8.46 -5.45 -4.38
N LEU A 100 9.29 -4.49 -3.95
CA LEU A 100 9.94 -3.54 -4.85
C LEU A 100 10.76 -4.27 -5.93
N LYS A 101 11.61 -5.23 -5.55
CA LYS A 101 12.42 -6.01 -6.49
C LYS A 101 11.58 -6.85 -7.45
N ALA A 102 10.54 -7.52 -6.94
CA ALA A 102 9.64 -8.33 -7.75
C ALA A 102 8.90 -7.49 -8.80
N ILE A 103 8.37 -6.33 -8.39
CA ILE A 103 7.71 -5.38 -9.29
C ILE A 103 8.72 -4.85 -10.31
N HIS A 104 9.91 -4.44 -9.87
CA HIS A 104 10.95 -3.91 -10.76
C HIS A 104 11.36 -4.92 -11.84
N ALA A 105 11.51 -6.20 -11.47
CA ALA A 105 11.80 -7.29 -12.39
C ALA A 105 10.62 -7.54 -13.34
N ALA A 106 9.39 -7.58 -12.84
CA ALA A 106 8.20 -7.79 -13.65
C ALA A 106 8.06 -6.71 -14.73
N PHE A 107 8.31 -5.44 -14.40
CA PHE A 107 8.27 -4.33 -15.35
C PHE A 107 9.56 -4.12 -16.15
N GLU A 108 10.54 -5.03 -16.02
CA GLU A 108 11.80 -5.01 -16.79
C GLU A 108 12.60 -3.70 -16.62
N LEU A 109 12.49 -3.05 -15.45
CA LEU A 109 13.07 -1.73 -15.20
C LEU A 109 14.57 -1.75 -14.85
N SER A 110 15.18 -2.93 -14.82
CA SER A 110 16.59 -3.17 -14.44
C SER A 110 17.62 -2.56 -15.38
N GLY A 111 17.19 -2.00 -16.51
CA GLY A 111 18.06 -1.55 -17.58
C GLY A 111 18.82 -2.71 -18.23
N SER A 112 19.46 -2.45 -19.36
CA SER A 112 20.29 -3.41 -20.10
C SER A 112 21.78 -3.35 -19.73
N GLU A 113 22.21 -2.34 -18.96
CA GLU A 113 23.62 -2.13 -18.61
C GLU A 113 23.94 -2.69 -17.22
N LYS A 114 24.64 -3.82 -17.18
CA LYS A 114 25.26 -4.34 -15.95
C LYS A 114 26.64 -3.71 -15.80
N VAL A 115 26.78 -2.74 -14.89
CA VAL A 115 28.09 -2.23 -14.48
C VAL A 115 28.73 -3.24 -13.54
N GLN A 116 29.70 -4.02 -14.04
CA GLN A 116 30.55 -4.83 -13.18
C GLN A 116 31.57 -3.94 -12.48
N VAL A 117 31.45 -3.82 -11.16
CA VAL A 117 32.50 -3.23 -10.31
C VAL A 117 33.41 -4.37 -9.85
N PRO A 118 34.75 -4.25 -10.00
CA PRO A 118 35.69 -5.24 -9.47
C PRO A 118 35.50 -5.43 -7.96
N ALA A 119 35.62 -6.68 -7.51
CA ALA A 119 35.52 -7.07 -6.10
C ALA A 119 36.62 -6.45 -5.22
#